data_AF-A0A969P193-F1
#
_entry.id   AF-A0A969P193-F1
#
_cell.length_a   1.000
_cell.length_b   1.000
_cell.length_c   1.000
_cell.angle_alpha   90.00
_cell.angle_beta   90.00
_cell.angle_gamma   90.00
#
_symmetry.space_group_name_H-M   'P 1'
#
loop_
_entity.id
_entity.type
_entity.pdbx_description
1 polymer ?
#
loop_
_entity_poly.entity_id
_entity_poly.type
_entity_poly.pdbx_seq_one_letter_code
_entity_poly.pdbx_strand_id
1 'polypeptide(L)' 'MAAAEHQTMVEMVAEKAGISREQAQTALDTVLGFLKDKLPTPIASQIDGLMQQDVSGLSGQVDSAMGMLGGILGKKE' A
#
# COMPACT_ATOMS: atom_id res chain seq x y z
N MET A 1 -3.39 23.09 8.97
CA MET A 1 -2.88 22.28 7.83
C MET A 1 -3.02 20.81 8.22
N ALA A 2 -4.19 20.24 7.99
CA ALA A 2 -4.47 18.81 8.18
C ALA A 2 -5.56 18.46 7.17
N ALA A 3 -5.15 18.28 5.92
CA ALA A 3 -5.99 17.84 4.81
C ALA A 3 -5.07 17.11 3.83
N ALA A 4 -4.49 16.01 4.31
CA ALA A 4 -3.82 15.01 3.49
C ALA A 4 -4.44 13.66 3.81
N GLU A 5 -5.76 13.62 3.92
CA GLU A 5 -6.51 12.37 4.08
C GLU A 5 -7.12 12.02 2.73
N HIS A 6 -6.76 10.83 2.24
CA HIS A 6 -7.22 10.13 1.04
C HIS A 6 -6.80 10.68 -0.34
N GLN A 7 -5.49 10.89 -0.58
CA GLN A 7 -5.00 10.84 -1.96
C GLN A 7 -4.72 9.38 -2.34
N THR A 8 -5.46 8.86 -3.32
CA THR A 8 -5.21 7.49 -3.82
C THR A 8 -3.84 7.42 -4.52
N MET A 9 -3.23 6.23 -4.59
CA MET A 9 -1.97 6.05 -5.33
C MET A 9 -2.11 6.53 -6.79
N VAL A 10 -3.26 6.31 -7.42
CA VAL A 10 -3.56 6.77 -8.78
C VAL A 10 -3.53 8.30 -8.88
N GLU A 11 -4.09 9.02 -7.90
CA GLU A 11 -4.06 10.49 -7.89
C GLU A 11 -2.67 11.05 -7.65
N MET A 12 -1.89 10.43 -6.75
CA MET A 12 -0.50 10.81 -6.54
C MET A 12 0.30 10.63 -7.84
N VAL A 13 0.17 9.49 -8.52
CA VAL A 13 0.88 9.22 -9.77
C VAL A 13 0.45 10.19 -10.87
N ALA A 14 -0.86 10.43 -11.02
CA ALA A 14 -1.38 11.38 -12.00
C ALA A 14 -0.82 12.80 -11.77
N GLU A 15 -0.85 13.29 -10.53
CA GLU A 15 -0.35 14.61 -10.16
C GLU A 15 1.17 14.74 -10.37
N LYS A 16 1.94 13.75 -9.89
CA LYS A 16 3.41 13.81 -9.92
C LYS A 16 3.98 13.55 -11.32
N ALA A 17 3.35 12.69 -12.12
CA ALA A 17 3.79 12.40 -13.47
C ALA A 17 3.17 13.33 -14.53
N GLY A 18 2.18 14.15 -14.16
CA GLY A 18 1.51 15.07 -15.08
C GLY A 18 0.70 14.35 -16.16
N ILE A 19 0.07 13.22 -15.79
CA ILE A 19 -0.69 12.36 -16.70
C ILE A 19 -2.16 12.25 -16.26
N SER A 20 -3.03 11.84 -17.18
CA SER A 20 -4.45 11.60 -16.88
C SER A 20 -4.61 10.48 -15.85
N ARG A 21 -5.70 10.52 -15.07
CA ARG A 21 -6.04 9.46 -14.10
C ARG A 21 -6.07 8.07 -14.73
N GLU A 22 -6.62 7.97 -15.93
CA GLU A 22 -6.68 6.71 -16.71
C GLU A 22 -5.28 6.20 -17.05
N GLN A 23 -4.38 7.09 -17.48
CA GLN A 23 -2.99 6.74 -17.78
C GLN A 23 -2.23 6.33 -16.52
N ALA A 24 -2.47 7.00 -15.40
CA ALA A 24 -1.91 6.63 -14.10
C ALA A 24 -2.39 5.24 -13.65
N GLN A 25 -3.66 4.92 -13.90
CA GLN A 25 -4.20 3.60 -13.58
C GLN A 25 -3.57 2.50 -14.45
N THR A 26 -3.43 2.73 -15.76
CA THR A 26 -2.71 1.81 -16.66
C THR A 26 -1.24 1.63 -16.26
N ALA A 27 -0.56 2.71 -15.86
CA ALA A 27 0.83 2.65 -15.40
C ALA A 27 0.96 1.82 -14.12
N LEU A 28 0.06 2.01 -13.16
CA LEU A 28 0.05 1.26 -11.91
C LEU A 28 -0.21 -0.23 -12.17
N ASP A 29 -1.17 -0.56 -13.02
CA ASP A 29 -1.49 -1.95 -13.39
C ASP A 29 -0.30 -2.65 -14.06
N THR A 30 0.41 -1.95 -14.95
CA THR A 30 1.61 -2.46 -15.62
C THR A 30 2.73 -2.76 -14.62
N VAL A 31 2.99 -1.86 -13.68
CA VAL A 31 4.03 -2.03 -12.65
C VAL A 31 3.64 -3.16 -11.69
N LEU A 32 2.37 -3.25 -11.29
CA LEU A 32 1.88 -4.34 -10.46
C LEU A 32 1.98 -5.69 -11.15
N GLY A 33 1.65 -5.76 -12.45
CA GLY A 33 1.84 -6.96 -13.26
C GLY A 33 3.30 -7.42 -13.29
N PHE A 34 4.22 -6.48 -13.51
CA PHE A 34 5.66 -6.76 -13.46
C PHE A 34 6.11 -7.23 -12.07
N LEU A 35 5.67 -6.57 -11.00
CA LEU A 35 6.02 -6.95 -9.64
C LEU A 35 5.44 -8.31 -9.26
N LYS A 36 4.21 -8.63 -9.66
CA LYS A 36 3.58 -9.95 -9.45
C LYS A 36 4.36 -11.07 -10.15
N ASP A 37 4.94 -10.80 -11.32
CA ASP A 37 5.79 -11.74 -12.06
C ASP A 37 7.17 -11.95 -11.38
N LYS A 38 7.71 -10.91 -10.72
CA LYS A 38 9.06 -10.95 -10.12
C LYS A 38 9.08 -11.28 -8.63
N LEU A 39 7.98 -11.07 -7.92
CA LEU A 39 7.91 -11.28 -6.48
C LEU A 39 7.47 -12.71 -6.15
N PRO A 40 8.09 -13.36 -5.15
CA PRO A 40 7.60 -14.62 -4.62
C PRO A 40 6.12 -14.49 -4.21
N THR A 41 5.34 -15.54 -4.47
CA THR A 41 3.91 -15.66 -4.16
C THR A 41 3.45 -15.04 -2.83
N PRO A 42 4.16 -15.22 -1.68
CA PRO A 42 3.75 -14.60 -0.41
C PRO A 42 3.80 -13.07 -0.36
N ILE A 43 4.57 -12.42 -1.24
CA ILE A 43 4.67 -10.95 -1.31
C ILE A 43 3.61 -10.39 -2.27
N ALA A 44 3.34 -11.08 -3.38
CA ALA A 44 2.30 -10.69 -4.34
C ALA A 44 0.92 -10.58 -3.67
N SER A 45 0.57 -11.53 -2.80
CA SER A 45 -0.71 -11.52 -2.07
C SER A 45 -0.84 -10.36 -1.07
N GLN A 46 0.27 -9.86 -0.52
CA GLN A 46 0.26 -8.70 0.39
C GLN A 46 0.06 -7.39 -0.37
N ILE A 47 0.67 -7.26 -1.55
CA ILE A 47 0.49 -6.09 -2.43
C ILE A 47 -0.94 -6.01 -2.95
N ASP A 48 -1.51 -7.16 -3.30
CA ASP A 48 -2.90 -7.25 -3.74
C ASP A 48 -3.87 -6.83 -2.62
N GLY A 49 -3.59 -7.23 -1.38
CA GLY A 49 -4.30 -6.73 -0.20
C GLY A 49 -4.17 -5.22 0.00
N LEU A 50 -3.00 -4.64 -0.27
CA LEU A 50 -2.77 -3.19 -0.23
C LEU A 50 -3.54 -2.41 -1.31
N MET A 51 -3.74 -3.04 -2.46
CA MET A 51 -4.41 -2.46 -3.63
C MET A 51 -5.94 -2.59 -3.53
N GLN A 52 -6.42 -3.70 -2.98
CA GLN A 52 -7.85 -3.97 -2.82
C GLN A 52 -8.45 -3.33 -1.56
N GLN A 53 -7.63 -3.06 -0.55
CA GLN A 53 -8.09 -2.46 0.69
C GLN A 53 -7.78 -0.97 0.68
N ASP A 54 -8.79 -0.14 0.94
CA ASP A 54 -8.59 1.21 1.44
C ASP A 54 -7.48 1.16 2.50
N VAL A 55 -6.45 1.99 2.36
CA VAL A 55 -5.29 2.03 3.28
C VAL A 55 -5.69 2.18 4.76
N SER A 56 -6.93 2.61 5.02
CA SER A 56 -7.58 2.63 6.34
C SER A 56 -7.88 1.26 6.96
N GLY A 57 -7.95 0.19 6.17
CA GLY A 57 -8.08 -1.19 6.67
C GLY A 57 -6.72 -1.85 6.94
N LEU A 58 -5.67 -1.36 6.27
CA LEU A 58 -4.30 -1.79 6.49
C LEU A 58 -3.69 -1.15 7.74
N SER A 59 -4.05 0.10 8.07
CA SER A 59 -3.60 0.76 9.31
C SER A 59 -3.93 -0.09 10.53
N GLY A 60 -5.16 -0.60 10.66
CA GLY A 60 -5.54 -1.49 11.76
C GLY A 60 -4.73 -2.81 11.83
N GLN A 61 -4.30 -3.33 10.68
CA GLN A 61 -3.48 -4.55 10.60
C GLN A 61 -2.01 -4.28 10.91
N VAL A 62 -1.48 -3.13 10.47
CA VAL A 62 -0.12 -2.65 10.76
C VAL A 62 -0.01 -2.22 12.22
N ASP A 63 -1.03 -1.56 12.79
CA ASP A 63 -1.11 -1.22 14.21
C ASP A 63 -1.18 -2.47 15.08
N SER A 64 -1.94 -3.49 14.66
CA SER A 64 -1.99 -4.79 15.34
C SER A 64 -0.65 -5.51 15.28
N ALA A 65 0.03 -5.48 14.12
CA ALA A 65 1.36 -6.05 13.96
C ALA A 65 2.39 -5.31 14.81
N MET A 66 2.40 -3.96 14.80
CA MET A 66 3.28 -3.14 15.64
C MET A 66 3.01 -3.35 17.14
N GLY A 67 1.76 -3.48 17.56
CA GLY A 67 1.40 -3.77 18.95
C GLY A 67 1.92 -5.14 19.42
N MET A 68 1.84 -6.15 18.56
CA MET A 68 2.41 -7.47 18.86
C MET A 68 3.94 -7.43 18.93
N LEU A 69 4.59 -6.70 18.00
CA LEU A 69 6.04 -6.48 18.01
C LEU A 69 6.50 -5.68 19.25
N GLY A 70 5.76 -4.64 19.65
CA GLY A 70 6.01 -3.89 20.87
C GLY A 70 5.82 -4.74 22.14
N GLY A 71 4.84 -5.64 22.15
CA GLY A 71 4.59 -6.57 23.24
C GLY A 71 5.69 -7.63 23.43
N ILE A 72 6.30 -8.12 22.34
CA ILE A 72 7.41 -9.08 22.40
C ILE A 72 8.77 -8.39 22.65
N LEU A 73 8.96 -7.16 22.16
CA LEU A 73 10.17 -6.36 22.39
C LEU A 73 10.19 -5.72 23.78
N GLY A 74 9.02 -5.42 24.35
CA GLY A 74 8.87 -4.90 25.70
C GLY A 74 8.83 -5.99 26.79
N LYS A 75 8.59 -7.26 26.41
CA LYS A 75 8.60 -8.38 27.35
C LYS A 75 9.99 -8.99 27.46
N LYS A 76 10.90 -8.20 28.02
CA LYS A 76 12.14 -8.69 28.62
C LYS A 76 12.38 -7.94 29.92
N GLU A 77 11.47 -8.11 30.88
CA GLU A 77 11.68 -8.13 32.34
C GLU A 77 10.60 -9.01 33.00
#